data_AF-A0A401UEH9-F1
#
_entry.id   AF-A0A401UEH9-F1
#
_cell.length_a   1.000
_cell.length_b   1.000
_cell.length_c   1.000
_cell.angle_alpha   90.00
_cell.angle_beta   90.00
_cell.angle_gamma   90.00
#
_symmetry.space_group_name_H-M   'P 1'
#
loop_
_entity.id
_entity.type
_entity.pdbx_description
1 polymer ?
#
loop_
_entity_poly.entity_id
_entity_poly.type
_entity_poly.pdbx_seq_one_letter_code
_entity_poly.pdbx_strand_id
1 'polypeptide(L)'
;MKINTPLVKVPLRYGIIASLIAFALVAVLFFAGKHPFLIPMYADFRIFLFGLFIFFSLKEYRDQYQQGTLYFFQGMVASYVFLISFAVLSASFIWLFAVANTKFIAEFVSLFVEQARTIPTEDIERLGKDNFERNLEEVSHTNAFGLAKLYFRQSLLIGFFISIIVTIILRKQPKQ
;
A
#
# COMPACT_ATOMS: atom_id res chain seq x y z
N MET A 1 -7.10 -22.19 -15.18
CA MET A 1 -5.94 -21.63 -15.92
C MET A 1 -4.70 -21.78 -15.04
N LYS A 2 -3.74 -22.65 -15.37
CA LYS A 2 -2.52 -22.82 -14.57
C LYS A 2 -1.61 -21.61 -14.80
N ILE A 3 -1.42 -20.77 -13.78
CA ILE A 3 -0.45 -19.66 -13.82
C ILE A 3 0.95 -20.29 -13.80
N ASN A 4 1.53 -20.56 -14.98
CA ASN A 4 2.78 -21.30 -15.10
C ASN A 4 3.99 -20.42 -15.47
N THR A 5 3.82 -19.10 -15.53
CA THR A 5 4.91 -18.17 -15.85
C THR A 5 5.57 -17.67 -14.55
N PRO A 6 6.91 -17.79 -14.40
CA PRO A 6 7.64 -17.26 -13.25
C PRO A 6 7.41 -15.76 -13.03
N LEU A 7 7.15 -15.03 -14.13
CA LEU A 7 6.82 -13.61 -14.15
C LEU A 7 5.58 -13.25 -13.31
N VAL A 8 4.66 -14.20 -13.11
CA VAL A 8 3.45 -14.01 -12.28
C VAL A 8 3.58 -14.75 -10.95
N LYS A 9 4.11 -15.98 -10.97
CA LYS A 9 4.20 -16.82 -9.76
C LYS A 9 5.11 -16.23 -8.68
N VAL A 10 6.29 -15.73 -9.06
CA VAL A 10 7.25 -15.17 -8.10
C VAL A 10 6.68 -13.92 -7.42
N PRO A 11 6.21 -12.88 -8.17
CA PRO A 11 5.69 -11.68 -7.54
C PRO A 11 4.40 -11.91 -6.74
N LEU A 12 3.55 -12.83 -7.18
CA LEU A 12 2.36 -13.23 -6.43
C LEU A 12 2.73 -13.79 -5.03
N ARG A 13 3.73 -14.69 -4.97
CA ARG A 13 4.19 -15.25 -3.69
C ARG A 13 4.71 -14.15 -2.75
N TYR A 14 5.56 -13.25 -3.26
CA TYR A 14 6.07 -12.13 -2.47
C TYR A 14 4.96 -11.16 -2.04
N GLY A 15 3.95 -10.91 -2.89
CA GLY A 15 2.80 -10.05 -2.56
C GLY A 15 1.93 -10.63 -1.44
N ILE A 16 1.73 -11.96 -1.43
CA ILE A 16 1.02 -12.65 -0.35
C ILE A 16 1.81 -12.56 0.96
N ILE A 17 3.12 -12.82 0.94
CA ILE A 17 3.95 -12.72 2.15
C ILE A 17 3.97 -11.28 2.68
N ALA A 18 4.17 -10.29 1.80
CA ALA A 18 4.20 -8.88 2.18
C ALA A 18 2.87 -8.40 2.75
N SER A 19 1.73 -8.86 2.24
CA SER A 19 0.41 -8.46 2.76
C SER A 19 0.11 -9.06 4.13
N LEU A 20 0.55 -10.29 4.40
CA LEU A 20 0.48 -10.87 5.75
C LEU A 20 1.31 -10.07 6.76
N ILE A 21 2.52 -9.68 6.38
CA ILE A 21 3.38 -8.83 7.22
C ILE A 21 2.76 -7.45 7.42
N ALA A 22 2.25 -6.82 6.36
CA ALA A 22 1.59 -5.52 6.44
C ALA A 22 0.37 -5.56 7.35
N PHE A 23 -0.45 -6.62 7.27
CA PHE A 23 -1.58 -6.80 8.16
C PHE A 23 -1.15 -6.94 9.63
N ALA A 24 -0.11 -7.73 9.90
CA ALA A 24 0.44 -7.84 11.25
C ALA A 24 0.94 -6.47 11.78
N LEU A 25 1.61 -5.67 10.95
CA LEU A 25 2.05 -4.33 11.33
C LEU A 25 0.88 -3.38 11.60
N VAL A 26 -0.18 -3.42 10.78
CA VAL A 26 -1.42 -2.66 10.99
C VAL A 26 -2.05 -3.03 12.33
N ALA A 27 -2.15 -4.32 12.64
CA ALA A 27 -2.70 -4.79 13.91
C ALA A 27 -1.84 -4.34 15.11
N VAL A 28 -0.51 -4.49 15.02
CA VAL A 28 0.42 -4.05 16.08
C VAL A 28 0.32 -2.55 16.32
N LEU A 29 0.28 -1.73 15.26
CA LEU A 29 0.13 -0.28 15.38
C LEU A 29 -1.18 0.08 16.09
N PHE A 30 -2.28 -0.54 15.67
CA PHE A 30 -3.59 -0.31 16.28
C PHE A 30 -3.58 -0.64 17.79
N PHE A 31 -3.08 -1.82 18.18
CA PHE A 31 -2.99 -2.19 19.59
C PHE A 31 -1.96 -1.38 20.39
N ALA A 32 -1.00 -0.74 19.72
CA ALA A 32 -0.09 0.23 20.33
C ALA A 32 -0.68 1.65 20.45
N GLY A 33 -1.97 1.83 20.14
CA GLY A 33 -2.68 3.11 20.21
C GLY A 33 -2.37 4.08 19.08
N LYS A 34 -1.72 3.60 18.00
CA LYS A 34 -1.43 4.42 16.80
C LYS A 34 -2.28 3.96 15.64
N HIS A 35 -3.16 4.82 15.15
CA HIS A 35 -3.99 4.46 14.02
C HIS A 35 -3.18 4.44 12.71
N PRO A 36 -3.11 3.30 11.99
CA PRO A 36 -2.19 3.12 10.86
C PRO A 36 -2.52 4.02 9.66
N PHE A 37 -3.76 4.51 9.56
CA PHE A 37 -4.18 5.43 8.49
C PHE A 37 -3.82 6.90 8.73
N LEU A 38 -3.34 7.25 9.93
CA LEU A 38 -2.98 8.63 10.29
C LEU A 38 -1.47 8.87 10.27
N ILE A 39 -0.69 7.86 9.89
CA ILE A 39 0.74 7.99 9.69
C ILE A 39 0.98 8.82 8.41
N PRO A 40 1.81 9.88 8.45
CA PRO A 40 2.15 10.64 7.25
C PRO A 40 2.72 9.75 6.15
N MET A 41 2.37 10.05 4.90
CA MET A 41 2.72 9.21 3.74
C MET A 41 4.22 8.91 3.63
N TYR A 42 5.10 9.84 4.00
CA TYR A 42 6.56 9.66 3.95
C TYR A 42 7.10 8.69 5.01
N ALA A 43 6.36 8.49 6.11
CA ALA A 43 6.69 7.58 7.21
C ALA A 43 5.92 6.25 7.10
N ASP A 44 5.23 6.02 5.98
CA ASP A 44 4.43 4.84 5.76
C ASP A 44 5.33 3.60 5.57
N PHE A 45 5.15 2.61 6.44
CA PHE A 45 5.92 1.36 6.42
C PHE A 45 5.79 0.59 5.09
N ARG A 46 4.72 0.84 4.31
CA ARG A 46 4.53 0.25 2.98
C ARG A 46 5.63 0.64 2.01
N ILE A 47 6.21 1.83 2.13
CA ILE A 47 7.33 2.27 1.28
C ILE A 47 8.50 1.29 1.41
N PHE A 48 8.88 0.98 2.65
CA PHE A 48 9.96 0.04 2.93
C PHE A 48 9.60 -1.38 2.48
N LEU A 49 8.40 -1.85 2.82
CA LEU A 49 7.91 -3.17 2.40
C LEU A 49 7.94 -3.34 0.88
N PHE A 50 7.42 -2.36 0.13
CA PHE A 50 7.41 -2.41 -1.32
C PHE A 50 8.81 -2.39 -1.90
N GLY A 51 9.70 -1.52 -1.40
CA GLY A 51 11.09 -1.49 -1.85
C GLY A 51 11.77 -2.85 -1.68
N LEU A 52 11.64 -3.44 -0.50
CA LEU A 52 12.27 -4.72 -0.16
C LEU A 52 11.70 -5.89 -0.98
N PHE A 53 10.38 -6.05 -0.98
CA PHE A 53 9.74 -7.22 -1.58
C PHE A 53 9.67 -7.15 -3.11
N ILE A 54 9.49 -5.96 -3.70
CA ILE A 54 9.62 -5.80 -5.15
C ILE A 54 11.07 -6.11 -5.56
N PHE A 55 12.07 -5.61 -4.81
CA PHE A 55 13.47 -5.88 -5.11
C PHE A 55 13.77 -7.38 -5.11
N PHE A 56 13.39 -8.10 -4.05
CA PHE A 56 13.63 -9.54 -3.99
C PHE A 56 12.84 -10.31 -5.04
N SER A 57 11.59 -9.92 -5.30
CA SER A 57 10.79 -10.54 -6.34
C SER A 57 11.41 -10.39 -7.72
N LEU A 58 11.88 -9.20 -8.08
CA LEU A 58 12.51 -8.95 -9.37
C LEU A 58 13.90 -9.58 -9.46
N LYS A 59 14.67 -9.55 -8.37
CA LYS A 59 15.99 -10.19 -8.29
C LYS A 59 15.87 -11.70 -8.51
N GLU A 60 14.94 -12.36 -7.83
CA GLU A 60 14.71 -13.80 -8.01
C GLU A 60 14.26 -14.11 -9.44
N TYR A 61 13.30 -13.34 -9.98
CA TYR A 61 12.86 -13.52 -11.37
C TYR A 61 14.03 -13.37 -12.36
N ARG A 62 14.84 -12.33 -12.20
CA ARG A 62 16.00 -12.05 -13.06
C ARG A 62 17.06 -13.16 -12.96
N ASP A 63 17.50 -13.47 -11.74
CA ASP A 63 18.68 -14.31 -11.52
C ASP A 63 18.37 -15.80 -11.70
N GLN A 64 17.17 -16.26 -11.32
CA GLN A 64 16.79 -17.68 -11.38
C GLN A 64 16.05 -18.07 -12.66
N TYR A 65 15.36 -17.13 -13.32
CA TYR A 65 14.47 -17.44 -14.45
C TYR A 65 14.77 -16.69 -15.76
N GLN A 66 15.64 -15.67 -15.75
CA GLN A 66 15.99 -14.88 -16.95
C GLN A 66 17.51 -14.74 -17.14
N GLN A 67 18.30 -15.63 -16.54
CA GLN A 67 19.76 -15.69 -16.73
C GLN A 67 20.46 -14.34 -16.47
N GLY A 68 19.98 -13.56 -15.49
CA GLY A 68 20.57 -12.28 -15.13
C GLY A 68 20.08 -11.08 -15.96
N THR A 69 19.20 -11.30 -16.94
CA THR A 69 18.61 -10.23 -17.79
C THR A 69 17.24 -9.82 -17.26
N LEU A 70 16.94 -8.52 -17.27
CA LEU A 70 15.62 -8.02 -16.88
C LEU A 70 15.26 -6.82 -17.76
N TYR A 71 14.25 -7.00 -18.61
CA TYR A 71 13.68 -5.89 -19.38
C TYR A 71 12.78 -5.02 -18.50
N PHE A 72 12.70 -3.74 -18.84
CA PHE A 72 11.88 -2.78 -18.09
C PHE A 72 10.41 -3.21 -18.01
N PHE A 73 9.80 -3.63 -19.14
CA PHE A 73 8.41 -4.06 -19.14
C PHE A 73 8.17 -5.32 -18.27
N GLN A 74 9.13 -6.25 -18.22
CA GLN A 74 9.05 -7.43 -17.34
C GLN A 74 9.07 -7.01 -15.88
N GLY A 75 9.96 -6.09 -15.51
CA GLY A 75 10.01 -5.55 -14.14
C GLY A 75 8.72 -4.81 -13.75
N MET A 76 8.15 -4.02 -14.66
CA MET A 76 6.87 -3.35 -14.43
C MET A 76 5.71 -4.34 -14.28
N VAL A 77 5.60 -5.35 -15.15
CA VAL A 77 4.55 -6.37 -15.07
C VAL A 77 4.67 -7.17 -13.77
N ALA A 78 5.87 -7.65 -13.44
CA ALA A 78 6.11 -8.39 -12.20
C ALA A 78 5.77 -7.55 -10.96
N SER A 79 6.22 -6.29 -10.93
CA SER A 79 5.89 -5.38 -9.83
C SER A 79 4.39 -5.12 -9.74
N TYR A 80 3.69 -4.96 -10.86
CA TYR A 80 2.24 -4.76 -10.87
C TYR A 80 1.47 -5.98 -10.32
N VAL A 81 1.90 -7.20 -10.67
CA VAL A 81 1.35 -8.44 -10.10
C VAL A 81 1.55 -8.48 -8.57
N PHE A 82 2.75 -8.12 -8.11
CA PHE A 82 3.03 -7.98 -6.68
C PHE A 82 2.08 -6.95 -6.02
N LEU A 83 1.93 -5.77 -6.62
CA LEU A 83 1.12 -4.70 -6.05
C LEU A 83 -0.37 -5.04 -5.98
N ILE A 84 -0.93 -5.62 -7.03
CA ILE A 84 -2.35 -6.01 -7.04
C ILE A 84 -2.60 -7.12 -6.02
N SER A 85 -1.74 -8.14 -5.96
CA SER A 85 -1.90 -9.22 -4.97
C SER A 85 -1.77 -8.69 -3.54
N PHE A 86 -0.79 -7.82 -3.28
CA PHE A 86 -0.63 -7.15 -1.99
C PHE A 86 -1.86 -6.30 -1.63
N ALA A 87 -2.30 -5.44 -2.55
CA ALA A 87 -3.34 -4.46 -2.28
C ALA A 87 -4.70 -5.11 -2.06
N VAL A 88 -5.06 -6.11 -2.88
CA VAL A 88 -6.31 -6.86 -2.70
C VAL A 88 -6.28 -7.60 -1.37
N LEU A 89 -5.23 -8.37 -1.08
CA LEU A 89 -5.19 -9.21 0.12
C LEU A 89 -5.13 -8.37 1.40
N SER A 90 -4.33 -7.30 1.42
CA SER A 90 -4.26 -6.39 2.57
C SER A 90 -5.57 -5.62 2.78
N ALA A 91 -6.22 -5.16 1.70
CA ALA A 91 -7.52 -4.50 1.81
C ALA A 91 -8.60 -5.45 2.32
N SER A 92 -8.59 -6.72 1.89
CA SER A 92 -9.47 -7.75 2.44
C SER A 92 -9.23 -7.98 3.93
N PHE A 93 -7.97 -8.07 4.37
CA PHE A 93 -7.67 -8.21 5.80
C PHE A 93 -8.09 -7.00 6.62
N ILE A 94 -7.87 -5.79 6.12
CA ILE A 94 -8.33 -4.56 6.78
C ILE A 94 -9.85 -4.51 6.86
N TRP A 95 -10.54 -4.89 5.79
CA TRP A 95 -12.00 -4.96 5.78
C TRP A 95 -12.50 -5.94 6.85
N LEU A 96 -11.96 -7.15 6.89
CA LEU A 96 -12.30 -8.16 7.91
C LEU A 96 -11.98 -7.67 9.32
N PHE A 97 -10.83 -7.03 9.51
CA PHE A 97 -10.41 -6.50 10.80
C PHE A 97 -11.31 -5.36 11.30
N ALA A 98 -11.70 -4.46 10.39
CA ALA A 98 -12.59 -3.35 10.69
C ALA A 98 -14.03 -3.80 10.97
N VAL A 99 -14.49 -4.88 10.32
CA VAL A 99 -15.79 -5.51 10.64
C VAL A 99 -15.73 -6.21 12.00
N ALA A 100 -14.62 -6.88 12.33
CA ALA A 100 -14.44 -7.56 13.61
C ALA A 100 -14.23 -6.60 14.78
N ASN A 101 -13.64 -5.42 14.54
CA ASN A 101 -13.31 -4.43 15.57
C ASN A 101 -14.01 -3.11 15.28
N THR A 102 -15.20 -2.91 15.81
CA THR A 102 -15.98 -1.66 15.64
C THR A 102 -15.22 -0.42 16.15
N LYS A 103 -14.35 -0.59 17.15
CA LYS A 103 -13.45 0.46 17.65
C LYS A 103 -12.47 0.98 16.61
N PHE A 104 -12.05 0.14 15.66
CA PHE A 104 -11.08 0.51 14.63
C PHE A 104 -11.55 1.70 13.80
N ILE A 105 -12.82 1.68 13.38
CA ILE A 105 -13.41 2.77 12.60
C ILE A 105 -13.68 3.98 13.49
N ALA A 106 -14.22 3.77 14.70
CA ALA A 106 -14.51 4.87 15.62
C ALA A 106 -13.25 5.67 16.00
N GLU A 107 -12.14 4.97 16.29
CA GLU A 107 -10.85 5.59 16.60
C GLU A 107 -10.26 6.30 15.39
N PHE A 108 -10.40 5.76 14.18
CA PHE A 108 -9.99 6.46 12.97
C PHE A 108 -10.69 7.82 12.85
N VAL A 109 -12.02 7.82 12.97
CA VAL A 109 -12.83 9.03 12.80
C VAL A 109 -12.51 10.05 13.91
N SER A 110 -12.44 9.61 15.17
CA SER A 110 -12.16 10.52 16.29
C SER A 110 -10.80 11.18 16.16
N LEU A 111 -9.75 10.38 15.91
CA LEU A 111 -8.39 10.89 15.79
C LEU A 111 -8.20 11.74 14.53
N PHE A 112 -8.88 11.41 13.42
CA PHE A 112 -8.85 12.25 12.23
C PHE A 112 -9.48 13.62 12.49
N VAL A 113 -10.64 13.67 13.14
CA VAL A 113 -11.31 14.94 13.49
C VAL A 113 -10.46 15.74 14.47
N GLU A 114 -9.80 15.09 15.41
CA GLU A 114 -8.87 15.76 16.33
C GLU A 114 -7.68 16.38 15.58
N GLN A 115 -7.04 15.63 14.67
CA GLN A 115 -5.97 16.17 13.82
C GLN A 115 -6.46 17.28 12.89
N ALA A 116 -7.69 17.19 12.38
CA ALA A 116 -8.26 18.23 11.53
C ALA A 116 -8.47 19.55 12.31
N ARG A 117 -8.82 19.47 13.60
CA ARG A 117 -9.01 20.64 14.47
C ARG A 117 -7.70 21.34 14.87
N THR A 118 -6.56 20.68 14.76
CA THR A 118 -5.25 21.29 15.05
C THR A 118 -4.69 22.07 13.86
N ILE A 119 -5.34 22.00 12.69
CA ILE A 119 -4.94 22.75 11.50
C ILE A 119 -5.30 24.24 11.69
N PRO A 120 -4.34 25.17 11.51
CA PRO A 120 -4.60 26.60 11.60
C PRO A 120 -5.69 27.06 10.63
N THR A 121 -6.54 28.01 11.05
CA THR A 121 -7.66 28.50 10.25
C THR A 121 -7.20 29.14 8.93
N GLU A 122 -6.03 29.78 8.92
CA GLU A 122 -5.39 30.34 7.73
C GLU A 122 -5.06 29.28 6.67
N ASP A 123 -4.67 28.08 7.10
CA ASP A 123 -4.41 26.95 6.19
C ASP A 123 -5.71 26.35 5.65
N ILE A 124 -6.78 26.33 6.46
CA ILE A 124 -8.11 25.88 6.02
C ILE A 124 -8.67 26.81 4.93
N GLU A 125 -8.47 28.12 5.06
CA GLU A 125 -8.89 29.09 4.04
C GLU A 125 -8.12 28.91 2.72
N ARG A 126 -6.82 28.59 2.78
CA ARG A 126 -5.99 28.29 1.59
C ARG A 126 -6.36 26.98 0.91
N LEU A 127 -6.81 25.98 1.67
CA LEU A 127 -7.25 24.68 1.17
C LEU A 127 -8.67 24.71 0.55
N GLY A 128 -9.41 25.79 0.83
CA GLY A 128 -10.81 25.92 0.48
C GLY A 128 -11.68 25.28 1.56
N LYS A 129 -12.35 26.12 2.36
CA LYS A 129 -13.18 25.73 3.49
C LYS A 129 -14.23 24.66 3.13
N ASP A 130 -14.87 24.81 1.97
CA ASP A 130 -15.87 23.86 1.46
C ASP A 130 -15.26 22.46 1.20
N ASN A 131 -14.02 22.38 0.73
CA ASN A 131 -13.33 21.10 0.53
C ASN A 131 -12.96 20.47 1.86
N PHE A 132 -12.55 21.28 2.84
CA PHE A 132 -12.20 20.80 4.16
C PHE A 132 -13.41 20.23 4.90
N GLU A 133 -14.53 20.97 4.92
CA GLU A 133 -15.77 20.53 5.55
C GLU A 133 -16.34 19.28 4.89
N ARG A 134 -16.32 19.20 3.55
CA ARG A 134 -16.71 17.98 2.82
C ARG A 134 -15.84 16.78 3.17
N ASN A 135 -14.52 16.94 3.24
CA ASN A 135 -13.62 15.85 3.63
C ASN A 135 -13.88 15.40 5.08
N LEU A 136 -14.17 16.33 5.98
CA LEU A 136 -14.51 16.02 7.37
C LEU A 136 -15.81 15.21 7.46
N GLU A 137 -16.82 15.59 6.68
CA GLU A 137 -18.10 14.88 6.58
C GLU A 137 -17.91 13.47 5.98
N GLU A 138 -17.16 13.35 4.88
CA GLU A 138 -16.84 12.07 4.24
C GLU A 138 -16.12 11.10 5.18
N VAL A 139 -15.18 11.60 5.99
CA VAL A 139 -14.48 10.78 6.98
C VAL A 139 -15.43 10.36 8.11
N SER A 140 -16.34 11.24 8.54
CA SER A 140 -17.31 10.92 9.59
C SER A 140 -18.29 9.81 9.20
N HIS A 141 -18.56 9.66 7.91
CA HIS A 141 -19.39 8.58 7.35
C HIS A 141 -18.60 7.37 6.85
N THR A 142 -17.29 7.30 7.13
CA THR A 142 -16.45 6.19 6.69
C THR A 142 -16.84 4.89 7.39
N ASN A 143 -16.88 3.81 6.62
CA ASN A 143 -17.14 2.45 7.09
C ASN A 143 -15.96 1.51 6.79
N ALA A 144 -16.07 0.25 7.20
CA ALA A 144 -15.02 -0.76 6.99
C ALA A 144 -14.59 -0.87 5.51
N PHE A 145 -15.56 -0.83 4.60
CA PHE A 145 -15.27 -0.91 3.16
C PHE A 145 -14.59 0.36 2.65
N GLY A 146 -14.98 1.54 3.15
CA GLY A 146 -14.32 2.82 2.87
C GLY A 146 -12.85 2.80 3.24
N LEU A 147 -12.51 2.32 4.45
CA LEU A 147 -11.11 2.17 4.89
C LEU A 147 -10.34 1.17 4.03
N ALA A 148 -10.92 0.02 3.72
CA ALA A 148 -10.28 -0.96 2.85
C ALA A 148 -10.00 -0.39 1.45
N LYS A 149 -10.97 0.35 0.88
CA LYS A 149 -10.82 1.03 -0.43
C LYS A 149 -9.76 2.13 -0.37
N LEU A 150 -9.70 2.89 0.72
CA LEU A 150 -8.67 3.90 0.95
C LEU A 150 -7.27 3.25 0.97
N TYR A 151 -7.11 2.17 1.74
CA TYR A 151 -5.84 1.45 1.84
C TYR A 151 -5.42 0.84 0.51
N PHE A 152 -6.38 0.26 -0.24
CA PHE A 152 -6.14 -0.27 -1.57
C PHE A 152 -5.58 0.80 -2.52
N ARG A 153 -6.25 1.95 -2.63
CA ARG A 153 -5.83 3.04 -3.52
C ARG A 153 -4.45 3.61 -3.14
N GLN A 154 -4.23 3.86 -1.86
CA GLN A 154 -2.95 4.38 -1.38
C GLN A 154 -1.81 3.37 -1.65
N SER A 155 -2.06 2.08 -1.44
CA SER A 155 -1.07 1.02 -1.70
C SER A 155 -0.69 0.96 -3.18
N LEU A 156 -1.66 1.09 -4.08
CA LEU A 156 -1.36 1.15 -5.52
C LEU A 156 -0.57 2.40 -5.89
N LEU A 157 -0.92 3.57 -5.35
CA LEU A 157 -0.23 4.82 -5.65
C LEU A 157 1.23 4.80 -5.17
N ILE A 158 1.46 4.48 -3.89
CA ILE A 158 2.80 4.38 -3.30
C ILE A 158 3.61 3.31 -4.05
N GLY A 159 3.00 2.14 -4.22
CA GLY A 159 3.63 1.01 -4.88
C GLY A 159 4.04 1.26 -6.31
N PHE A 160 3.23 2.02 -7.06
CA PHE A 160 3.53 2.36 -8.45
C PHE A 160 4.84 3.14 -8.58
N PHE A 161 5.05 4.18 -7.76
CA PHE A 161 6.30 4.94 -7.79
C PHE A 161 7.51 4.09 -7.40
N ILE A 162 7.38 3.28 -6.35
CA ILE A 162 8.45 2.37 -5.92
C ILE A 162 8.76 1.32 -6.99
N SER A 163 7.75 0.83 -7.70
CA SER A 163 7.94 -0.16 -8.77
C SER A 163 8.80 0.36 -9.91
N ILE A 164 8.65 1.63 -10.28
CA ILE A 164 9.45 2.29 -11.31
C ILE A 164 10.91 2.36 -10.85
N ILE A 165 11.15 2.85 -9.64
CA ILE A 165 12.50 3.01 -9.08
C ILE A 165 13.22 1.66 -9.03
N VAL A 166 12.60 0.64 -8.43
CA VAL A 166 13.22 -0.67 -8.26
C VAL A 166 13.45 -1.37 -9.60
N THR A 167 12.51 -1.23 -10.54
CA THR A 167 12.66 -1.78 -11.90
C THR A 167 13.85 -1.14 -12.63
N ILE A 168 14.02 0.18 -12.53
CA ILE A 168 15.17 0.88 -13.14
C ILE A 168 16.49 0.39 -12.53
N ILE A 169 16.55 0.25 -11.21
CA ILE A 169 17.76 -0.21 -10.50
C ILE A 169 18.15 -1.64 -10.93
N LEU A 170 17.18 -2.53 -11.10
CA LEU A 170 17.45 -3.94 -11.40
C LEU A 170 17.52 -4.27 -12.89
N ARG A 171 17.09 -3.35 -13.76
CA ARG A 171 17.13 -3.50 -15.22
C ARG A 171 18.55 -3.83 -15.66
N LYS A 172 18.68 -4.92 -16.41
CA LYS A 172 19.91 -5.29 -17.14
C LYS A 172 19.50 -5.69 -18.54
N GLN A 173 19.93 -4.92 -19.52
CA GLN A 173 19.79 -5.29 -20.93
C GLN A 173 21.07 -6.00 -21.38
N PRO A 174 20.97 -7.04 -22.22
CA PRO A 174 22.14 -7.60 -22.87
C PRO A 174 22.78 -6.48 -23.70
N LYS A 175 24.11 -6.31 -23.57
CA LYS A 175 24.85 -5.41 -24.46
C LYS A 175 24.63 -5.91 -25.88
N GLN A 176 24.01 -5.10 -26.72
CA GLN A 176 23.95 -5.33 -28.16
C GLN A 176 25.36 -5.27 -28.74
#